data_AF-U2PP96-F1
#
_entry.id   AF-U2PP96-F1
#
_cell.length_a   1.000
_cell.length_b   1.000
_cell.length_c   1.000
_cell.angle_alpha   90.00
_cell.angle_beta   90.00
_cell.angle_gamma   90.00
#
_symmetry.space_group_name_H-M   'P 1'
#
loop_
_entity.id
_entity.type
_entity.pdbx_description
1 polymer ?
#
loop_
_entity_poly.entity_id
_entity_poly.type
_entity_poly.pdbx_seq_one_letter_code
_entity_poly.pdbx_strand_id
1 'polypeptide(L)'
;MSKELKAPDKVTQKMTRDGAIAENLTTGETTSISERPPEENYSAPAAGAAEKATQRISTEVSRHLEKGAEKKSLDAAQLKTHTSRLQFSEAERATPELQKAIKKSDTAADRLDKARAAIPKQTKITKERVFDEAKGKAKTRLAFEKTDKPPNGKFRHNPLSRPAQELDAAVHGKIYEVEKENVGVESGHRIELVGEKAGGMTT
;
A
#
# COMPACT_ATOMS: atom_id res chain seq x y z
N MET A 1 68.84 54.39 51.21
CA MET A 1 67.50 54.01 50.73
C MET A 1 67.51 52.51 50.46
N SER A 2 67.17 51.72 51.47
CA SER A 2 67.17 50.26 51.40
C SER A 2 66.05 49.81 50.48
N LYS A 3 66.39 49.13 49.37
CA LYS A 3 65.40 48.52 48.46
C LYS A 3 64.84 47.26 49.12
N GLU A 4 63.59 47.31 49.55
CA GLU A 4 62.85 46.11 49.97
C GLU A 4 62.76 45.15 48.79
N LEU A 5 63.38 43.97 48.93
CA LEU A 5 63.23 42.87 47.99
C LEU A 5 61.96 42.11 48.36
N LYS A 6 60.88 42.31 47.59
CA LYS A 6 59.65 41.49 47.75
C LYS A 6 59.85 40.15 47.03
N ALA A 7 59.47 39.06 47.70
CA ALA A 7 59.51 37.74 47.10
C ALA A 7 58.57 37.67 45.88
N PRO A 8 58.95 36.98 44.78
CA PRO A 8 58.07 36.79 43.64
C PRO A 8 56.87 35.91 44.01
N ASP A 9 55.71 36.24 43.47
CA ASP A 9 54.48 35.49 43.71
C ASP A 9 54.52 34.09 43.10
N LYS A 10 53.94 33.13 43.81
CA LYS A 10 53.88 31.74 43.36
C LYS A 10 52.58 31.49 42.61
N VAL A 11 52.64 31.53 41.29
CA VAL A 11 51.50 31.24 40.41
C VAL A 11 51.51 29.78 39.98
N THR A 12 50.35 29.11 40.04
CA THR A 12 50.15 27.76 39.53
C THR A 12 49.05 27.74 38.49
N GLN A 13 49.26 27.02 37.38
CA GLN A 13 48.26 26.86 36.34
C GLN A 13 47.61 25.49 36.46
N LYS A 14 46.28 25.44 36.39
CA LYS A 14 45.49 24.21 36.44
C LYS A 14 44.45 24.20 35.33
N MET A 15 44.08 22.99 34.89
CA MET A 15 42.99 22.79 33.94
C MET A 15 41.70 22.54 34.69
N THR A 16 40.67 23.32 34.38
CA THR A 16 39.30 23.13 34.87
C THR A 16 38.37 22.79 33.71
N ARG A 17 37.12 22.43 34.04
CA ARG A 17 36.09 22.10 33.03
C ARG A 17 35.88 23.23 32.01
N ASP A 18 35.99 24.47 32.47
CA ASP A 18 35.71 25.67 31.67
C ASP A 18 36.98 26.23 30.99
N GLY A 19 38.15 25.64 31.26
CA GLY A 19 39.41 26.01 30.62
C GLY A 19 40.61 26.09 31.57
N ALA A 20 41.70 26.64 31.05
CA ALA A 20 42.94 26.81 31.79
C ALA A 20 42.86 28.05 32.68
N ILE A 21 43.16 27.90 33.97
CA ILE A 21 43.12 29.00 34.94
C ILE A 21 44.47 29.08 35.66
N ALA A 22 45.00 30.29 35.84
CA ALA A 22 46.15 30.57 36.70
C ALA A 22 45.68 31.08 38.06
N GLU A 23 46.16 30.46 39.12
CA GLU A 23 45.90 30.80 40.51
C GLU A 23 47.19 31.31 41.17
N ASN A 24 47.19 32.55 41.65
CA ASN A 24 48.28 33.09 42.45
C ASN A 24 48.09 32.64 43.90
N LEU A 25 48.97 31.76 44.38
CA LEU A 25 48.87 31.18 45.73
C LEU A 25 49.18 32.19 46.85
N THR A 26 49.81 33.33 46.54
CA THR A 26 50.10 34.37 47.53
C THR A 26 48.87 35.25 47.79
N THR A 27 48.07 35.55 46.77
CA THR A 27 46.92 36.46 46.84
C THR A 27 45.55 35.77 46.76
N GLY A 28 45.52 34.51 46.32
CA GLY A 28 44.29 33.73 46.13
C GLY A 28 43.49 34.11 44.88
N GLU A 29 43.99 35.03 44.06
CA GLU A 29 43.31 35.48 42.85
C GLU A 29 43.46 34.47 41.72
N THR A 30 42.35 34.19 41.03
CA THR A 30 42.30 33.28 39.88
C THR A 30 42.00 34.06 38.61
N THR A 31 42.79 33.82 37.57
CA THR A 31 42.65 34.46 36.26
C THR A 31 42.48 33.40 35.17
N SER A 32 41.42 33.51 34.38
CA SER A 32 41.20 32.60 33.25
C SER A 32 42.18 32.92 32.14
N ILE A 33 42.94 31.92 31.69
CA ILE A 33 43.93 32.07 30.62
C ILE A 33 43.30 31.75 29.25
N SER A 34 42.23 30.97 29.20
CA SER A 34 41.61 30.55 27.94
C SER A 34 40.37 31.37 27.57
N GLU A 35 40.37 32.01 26.41
CA GLU A 35 39.26 32.77 25.82
C GLU A 35 38.25 31.87 25.08
N ARG A 36 37.72 30.82 25.72
CA ARG A 36 36.65 29.99 25.11
C ARG A 36 35.28 30.61 25.41
N PRO A 37 34.42 30.87 24.40
CA PRO A 37 33.06 31.38 24.66
C PRO A 37 32.24 30.33 25.43
N PRO A 38 31.34 30.76 26.34
CA PRO A 38 30.54 29.85 27.15
C PRO A 38 29.65 28.98 26.27
N GLU A 39 29.60 27.67 26.55
CA GLU A 39 28.80 26.72 25.77
C GLU A 39 27.30 26.92 26.05
N GLU A 40 26.49 27.04 24.99
CA GLU A 40 25.03 27.16 25.12
C GLU A 40 24.40 25.83 25.58
N ASN A 41 23.50 25.91 26.57
CA ASN A 41 22.80 24.75 27.13
C ASN A 41 21.63 24.32 26.23
N TYR A 42 21.83 23.31 25.38
CA TYR A 42 20.80 22.75 24.48
C TYR A 42 19.70 21.91 25.17
N SER A 43 19.54 22.01 26.50
CA SER A 43 18.64 21.14 27.26
C SER A 43 17.18 21.66 27.37
N ALA A 44 16.83 22.76 26.69
CA ALA A 44 15.46 23.26 26.70
C ALA A 44 14.57 22.45 25.73
N PRO A 45 13.46 21.83 26.19
CA PRO A 45 12.56 21.11 25.31
C PRO A 45 11.91 22.09 24.33
N ALA A 46 12.00 21.78 23.02
CA ALA A 46 11.47 22.60 21.95
C ALA A 46 9.95 22.79 22.09
N ALA A 47 9.54 23.92 22.66
CA ALA A 47 8.14 24.35 22.69
C ALA A 47 7.65 24.50 21.24
N GLY A 48 6.73 23.61 20.83
CA GLY A 48 6.15 23.60 19.48
C GLY A 48 6.24 22.26 18.74
N ALA A 49 6.95 21.25 19.27
CA ALA A 49 6.98 19.92 18.67
C ALA A 49 5.60 19.22 18.69
N ALA A 50 4.85 19.38 19.79
CA ALA A 50 3.51 18.79 19.95
C ALA A 50 2.49 19.41 18.98
N GLU A 51 2.54 20.73 18.77
CA GLU A 51 1.64 21.44 17.86
C GLU A 51 1.94 21.13 16.38
N LYS A 52 3.22 20.98 16.03
CA LYS A 52 3.61 20.50 14.69
C LYS A 52 3.15 19.07 14.44
N ALA A 53 3.13 18.20 15.45
CA ALA A 53 2.65 16.84 15.31
C ALA A 53 1.14 16.78 15.06
N THR A 54 0.34 17.56 15.79
CA THR A 54 -1.13 17.60 15.60
C THR A 54 -1.52 18.19 14.24
N GLN A 55 -0.81 19.21 13.76
CA GLN A 55 -1.01 19.76 12.43
C GLN A 55 -0.69 18.74 11.32
N ARG A 56 0.42 17.99 11.44
CA ARG A 56 0.77 16.93 10.48
C ARG A 56 -0.29 15.84 10.42
N ILE A 57 -0.74 15.35 11.58
CA ILE A 57 -1.81 14.34 11.67
C ILE A 57 -3.10 14.87 11.01
N SER A 58 -3.48 16.11 11.29
CA SER A 58 -4.69 16.71 10.72
C SER A 58 -4.62 16.80 9.19
N THR A 59 -3.48 17.22 8.65
CA THR A 59 -3.29 17.30 7.18
C THR A 59 -3.27 15.92 6.50
N GLU A 60 -2.73 14.89 7.15
CA GLU A 60 -2.73 13.54 6.63
C GLU A 60 -4.13 12.92 6.62
N VAL A 61 -4.92 13.15 7.67
CA VAL A 61 -6.31 12.71 7.74
C VAL A 61 -7.14 13.37 6.65
N SER A 62 -7.04 14.70 6.47
CA SER A 62 -7.75 15.41 5.40
C SER A 62 -7.38 14.87 4.01
N ARG A 63 -6.08 14.66 3.75
CA ARG A 63 -5.62 14.08 2.48
C ARG A 63 -6.16 12.67 2.24
N HIS A 64 -6.27 11.85 3.29
CA HIS A 64 -6.82 10.50 3.18
C HIS A 64 -8.34 10.52 2.92
N LEU A 65 -9.06 11.46 3.54
CA LEU A 65 -10.49 11.65 3.31
C LEU A 65 -10.77 12.17 1.90
N GLU A 66 -10.01 13.15 1.42
CA GLU A 66 -10.12 13.71 0.06
C GLU A 66 -9.80 12.64 -1.00
N LYS A 67 -8.69 11.90 -0.87
CA LYS A 67 -8.38 10.76 -1.76
C LYS A 67 -9.46 9.68 -1.71
N GLY A 68 -10.08 9.45 -0.55
CA GLY A 68 -11.21 8.55 -0.40
C GLY A 68 -12.46 9.04 -1.13
N ALA A 69 -12.73 10.34 -1.08
CA ALA A 69 -13.86 10.98 -1.76
C ALA A 69 -13.67 10.99 -3.29
N GLU A 70 -12.46 11.30 -3.78
CA GLU A 70 -12.11 11.23 -5.21
C GLU A 70 -12.21 9.81 -5.77
N LYS A 71 -11.73 8.80 -5.03
CA LYS A 71 -11.91 7.40 -5.44
C LYS A 71 -13.38 7.01 -5.49
N LYS A 72 -14.17 7.43 -4.49
CA LYS A 72 -15.62 7.18 -4.47
C LYS A 72 -16.36 7.92 -5.59
N SER A 73 -15.95 9.11 -5.98
CA SER A 73 -16.57 9.84 -7.10
C SER A 73 -16.18 9.25 -8.45
N LEU A 74 -14.93 8.80 -8.61
CA LEU A 74 -14.48 8.06 -9.79
C LEU A 74 -15.15 6.69 -9.91
N ASP A 75 -15.34 5.96 -8.80
CA ASP A 75 -16.10 4.71 -8.76
C ASP A 75 -17.63 4.91 -8.86
N ALA A 76 -18.15 6.10 -8.55
CA ALA A 76 -19.56 6.43 -8.78
C ALA A 76 -19.83 6.87 -10.23
N ALA A 77 -18.87 7.57 -10.86
CA ALA A 77 -18.94 7.96 -12.27
C ALA A 77 -18.64 6.79 -13.20
N GLN A 78 -17.66 5.94 -12.84
CA GLN A 78 -17.50 4.61 -13.41
C GLN A 78 -18.36 3.65 -12.59
N LEU A 79 -19.65 3.56 -12.89
CA LEU A 79 -20.48 2.40 -12.56
C LEU A 79 -19.83 1.14 -13.15
N LYS A 80 -18.74 0.68 -12.55
CA LYS A 80 -18.18 -0.66 -12.72
C LYS A 80 -19.16 -1.55 -11.99
N THR A 81 -20.33 -1.75 -12.59
CA THR A 81 -21.06 -2.98 -12.41
C THR A 81 -20.02 -4.06 -12.68
N HIS A 82 -19.55 -4.76 -11.65
CA HIS A 82 -18.62 -5.89 -11.75
C HIS A 82 -19.32 -7.09 -12.42
N THR A 83 -19.94 -6.82 -13.55
CA THR A 83 -20.54 -7.78 -14.45
C THR A 83 -19.41 -8.19 -15.38
N SER A 84 -19.12 -9.47 -15.44
CA SER A 84 -18.24 -10.10 -16.44
C SER A 84 -18.75 -9.95 -17.89
N ARG A 85 -19.70 -9.05 -18.14
CA ARG A 85 -20.32 -8.78 -19.42
C ARG A 85 -19.52 -7.68 -20.11
N LEU A 86 -19.01 -7.99 -21.31
CA LEU A 86 -18.23 -7.06 -22.10
C LEU A 86 -19.13 -5.91 -22.59
N GLN A 87 -18.66 -4.68 -22.43
CA GLN A 87 -19.38 -3.49 -22.88
C GLN A 87 -18.83 -3.07 -24.24
N PHE A 88 -19.70 -2.92 -25.23
CA PHE A 88 -19.35 -2.48 -26.57
C PHE A 88 -20.04 -1.15 -26.86
N SER A 89 -19.32 -0.22 -27.48
CA SER A 89 -19.89 1.03 -27.97
C SER A 89 -20.86 0.79 -29.13
N GLU A 90 -21.75 1.75 -29.41
CA GLU A 90 -22.72 1.63 -30.51
C GLU A 90 -22.02 1.48 -31.88
N ALA A 91 -20.88 2.15 -32.06
CA ALA A 91 -20.04 2.02 -33.25
C ALA A 91 -19.50 0.60 -33.42
N GLU A 92 -19.02 -0.04 -32.35
CA GLU A 92 -18.51 -1.42 -32.37
C GLU A 92 -19.63 -2.45 -32.55
N ARG A 93 -20.86 -2.15 -32.10
CA ARG A 93 -22.03 -3.01 -32.35
C ARG A 93 -22.51 -2.95 -33.80
N ALA A 94 -22.27 -1.84 -34.48
CA ALA A 94 -22.62 -1.66 -35.88
C ALA A 94 -21.66 -2.36 -36.84
N THR A 95 -20.43 -2.69 -36.43
CA THR A 95 -19.47 -3.35 -37.32
C THR A 95 -19.83 -4.83 -37.51
N PRO A 96 -20.07 -5.30 -38.75
CA PRO A 96 -20.51 -6.67 -39.01
C PRO A 96 -19.47 -7.71 -38.60
N GLU A 97 -18.19 -7.36 -38.62
CA GLU A 97 -17.09 -8.23 -38.20
C GLU A 97 -17.14 -8.56 -36.70
N LEU A 98 -17.48 -7.57 -35.85
CA LEU A 98 -17.56 -7.76 -34.41
C LEU A 98 -18.89 -8.37 -33.95
N GLN A 99 -19.96 -8.27 -34.75
CA GLN A 99 -21.29 -8.81 -34.38
C GLN A 99 -21.25 -10.28 -33.93
N LYS A 100 -20.43 -11.12 -34.57
CA LYS A 100 -20.32 -12.53 -34.19
C LYS A 100 -19.64 -12.70 -32.83
N ALA A 101 -18.61 -11.91 -32.54
CA ALA A 101 -17.93 -11.93 -31.25
C ALA A 101 -18.81 -11.37 -30.13
N ILE A 102 -19.54 -10.29 -30.42
CA ILE A 102 -20.50 -9.67 -29.51
C ILE A 102 -21.59 -10.67 -29.11
N LYS A 103 -22.22 -11.34 -30.09
CA LYS A 103 -23.23 -12.38 -29.82
C LYS A 103 -22.70 -13.53 -28.96
N LYS A 104 -21.45 -13.96 -29.18
CA LYS A 104 -20.79 -14.99 -28.35
C LYS A 104 -20.56 -14.51 -26.93
N SER A 105 -20.12 -13.26 -26.78
CA SER A 105 -19.92 -12.63 -25.47
C SER A 105 -21.23 -12.53 -24.70
N ASP A 106 -22.29 -12.03 -25.35
CA ASP A 106 -23.62 -11.89 -24.76
C ASP A 106 -24.18 -13.24 -24.32
N THR A 107 -24.12 -14.26 -25.18
CA THR A 107 -24.59 -15.61 -24.83
C THR A 107 -23.77 -16.25 -23.71
N ALA A 108 -22.47 -16.00 -23.63
CA ALA A 108 -21.63 -16.47 -22.52
C ALA A 108 -22.01 -15.77 -21.21
N ALA A 109 -22.25 -14.45 -21.24
CA ALA A 109 -22.72 -13.69 -20.09
C ALA A 109 -24.09 -14.19 -19.61
N ASP A 110 -25.04 -14.42 -20.52
CA ASP A 110 -26.37 -14.92 -20.17
C ASP A 110 -26.31 -16.31 -19.51
N ARG A 111 -25.40 -17.19 -19.97
CA ARG A 111 -25.17 -18.50 -19.34
C ARG A 111 -24.60 -18.35 -17.93
N LEU A 112 -23.68 -17.42 -17.74
CA LEU A 112 -23.09 -17.13 -16.44
C LEU A 112 -24.13 -16.57 -15.47
N ASP A 113 -24.98 -15.64 -15.92
CA ASP A 113 -26.05 -15.07 -15.10
C ASP A 113 -27.08 -16.13 -14.73
N LYS A 114 -27.44 -17.02 -15.67
CA LYS A 114 -28.30 -18.17 -15.41
C LYS A 114 -27.66 -19.13 -14.40
N ALA A 115 -26.36 -19.41 -14.52
CA ALA A 115 -25.64 -20.27 -13.58
C ALA A 115 -25.60 -19.66 -12.18
N ARG A 116 -25.34 -18.34 -12.07
CA ARG A 116 -25.40 -17.59 -10.79
C ARG A 116 -26.79 -17.65 -10.16
N ALA A 117 -27.84 -17.45 -10.96
CA ALA A 117 -29.21 -17.54 -10.48
C ALA A 117 -29.60 -18.94 -10.00
N ALA A 118 -29.00 -19.99 -10.59
CA ALA A 118 -29.21 -21.37 -10.21
C ALA A 118 -28.44 -21.80 -8.94
N ILE A 119 -27.53 -20.97 -8.40
CA ILE A 119 -26.80 -21.28 -7.17
C ILE A 119 -27.81 -21.33 -6.00
N PRO A 120 -27.88 -22.46 -5.27
CA PRO A 120 -28.74 -22.55 -4.09
C PRO A 120 -28.36 -21.48 -3.06
N LYS A 121 -29.34 -20.76 -2.54
CA LYS A 121 -29.13 -19.74 -1.49
C LYS A 121 -29.35 -20.34 -0.11
N GLN A 122 -28.54 -19.94 0.87
CA GLN A 122 -28.70 -20.27 2.28
C GLN A 122 -28.99 -19.00 3.09
N THR A 123 -29.86 -19.11 4.08
CA THR A 123 -30.12 -18.02 5.03
C THR A 123 -29.06 -18.01 6.11
N LYS A 124 -28.21 -16.99 6.13
CA LYS A 124 -27.22 -16.77 7.17
C LYS A 124 -27.78 -15.80 8.21
N ILE A 125 -27.68 -16.17 9.48
CA ILE A 125 -28.09 -15.32 10.59
C ILE A 125 -26.93 -14.38 10.91
N THR A 126 -27.15 -13.07 10.74
CA THR A 126 -26.20 -12.02 11.12
C THR A 126 -26.72 -11.28 12.36
N LYS A 127 -25.81 -10.86 13.24
CA LYS A 127 -26.15 -10.12 14.45
C LYS A 127 -25.86 -8.64 14.20
N GLU A 128 -26.91 -7.83 14.14
CA GLU A 128 -26.77 -6.38 13.99
C GLU A 128 -27.07 -5.71 15.33
N ARG A 129 -26.14 -4.87 15.79
CA ARG A 129 -26.31 -4.11 17.03
C ARG A 129 -26.86 -2.73 16.68
N VAL A 130 -28.16 -2.56 16.87
CA VAL A 130 -28.87 -1.30 16.61
C VAL A 130 -28.94 -0.51 17.91
N PHE A 131 -28.39 0.69 17.91
CA PHE A 131 -28.45 1.59 19.06
C PHE A 131 -29.75 2.40 19.01
N ASP A 132 -30.54 2.32 20.07
CA ASP A 132 -31.81 3.04 20.20
C ASP A 132 -31.54 4.32 21.00
N GLU A 133 -31.24 5.41 20.28
CA GLU A 133 -30.75 6.69 20.83
C GLU A 133 -31.70 7.28 21.89
N ALA A 134 -33.00 7.11 21.71
CA ALA A 134 -34.02 7.58 22.65
C ALA A 134 -34.00 6.87 24.01
N LYS A 135 -33.48 5.63 24.07
CA LYS A 135 -33.43 4.83 25.30
C LYS A 135 -32.00 4.61 25.82
N GLY A 136 -30.98 5.13 25.12
CA GLY A 136 -29.57 4.97 25.48
C GLY A 136 -29.09 3.52 25.56
N LYS A 137 -29.82 2.56 24.94
CA LYS A 137 -29.55 1.12 25.06
C LYS A 137 -29.35 0.51 23.68
N ALA A 138 -28.27 -0.24 23.54
CA ALA A 138 -28.03 -1.06 22.36
C ALA A 138 -28.91 -2.31 22.39
N LYS A 139 -29.63 -2.57 21.30
CA LYS A 139 -30.38 -3.82 21.08
C LYS A 139 -29.70 -4.62 19.97
N THR A 140 -29.44 -5.89 20.23
CA THR A 140 -28.97 -6.81 19.17
C THR A 140 -30.19 -7.41 18.49
N ARG A 141 -30.31 -7.22 17.18
CA ARG A 141 -31.31 -7.90 16.34
C ARG A 141 -30.63 -8.96 15.49
N LEU A 142 -31.30 -10.08 15.28
CA LEU A 142 -30.89 -11.10 14.33
C LEU A 142 -31.47 -10.71 12.96
N ALA A 143 -30.61 -10.51 11.96
CA ALA A 143 -30.99 -10.35 10.58
C ALA A 143 -30.76 -11.68 9.85
N PHE A 144 -31.69 -12.04 8.96
CA PHE A 144 -31.61 -13.26 8.14
C PHE A 144 -31.28 -12.85 6.71
N GLU A 145 -30.02 -12.95 6.33
CA GLU A 145 -29.54 -12.59 4.99
C GLU A 145 -29.48 -13.83 4.09
N LYS A 146 -30.00 -13.74 2.87
CA LYS A 146 -29.91 -14.82 1.89
C LYS A 146 -28.59 -14.71 1.13
N THR A 147 -27.61 -15.53 1.49
CA THR A 147 -26.30 -15.59 0.83
C THR A 147 -26.21 -16.82 -0.06
N ASP A 148 -25.42 -16.80 -1.12
CA ASP A 148 -25.17 -17.99 -1.94
C ASP A 148 -24.52 -19.11 -1.10
N LYS A 149 -24.98 -20.35 -1.26
CA LYS A 149 -24.42 -21.50 -0.55
C LYS A 149 -23.05 -21.81 -1.14
N PRO A 150 -21.99 -21.91 -0.32
CA PRO A 150 -20.67 -22.25 -0.84
C PRO A 150 -20.72 -23.62 -1.52
N PRO A 151 -19.94 -23.83 -2.60
CA PRO A 151 -19.88 -25.10 -3.28
C PRO A 151 -19.46 -26.19 -2.29
N ASN A 152 -20.22 -27.28 -2.25
CA ASN A 152 -19.96 -28.38 -1.32
C ASN A 152 -18.81 -29.24 -1.87
N GLY A 153 -17.62 -29.13 -1.26
CA GLY A 153 -16.45 -29.96 -1.56
C GLY A 153 -15.51 -29.43 -2.66
N LYS A 154 -14.37 -30.13 -2.85
CA LYS A 154 -13.37 -29.82 -3.89
C LYS A 154 -14.05 -29.96 -5.26
N PHE A 155 -13.90 -28.95 -6.13
CA PHE A 155 -14.35 -29.02 -7.52
C PHE A 155 -13.71 -30.26 -8.18
N ARG A 156 -14.50 -31.31 -8.38
CA ARG A 156 -14.03 -32.53 -9.04
C ARG A 156 -13.95 -32.22 -10.52
N HIS A 157 -12.75 -32.18 -11.08
CA HIS A 157 -12.59 -32.11 -12.53
C HIS A 157 -13.28 -33.33 -13.16
N ASN A 158 -14.07 -33.08 -14.22
CA ASN A 158 -14.69 -34.14 -15.00
C ASN A 158 -13.56 -35.01 -15.59
N PRO A 159 -13.55 -36.35 -15.42
CA PRO A 159 -12.48 -37.20 -15.96
C PRO A 159 -12.30 -37.07 -17.48
N LEU A 160 -13.33 -36.59 -18.19
CA LEU A 160 -13.29 -36.32 -19.64
C LEU A 160 -12.68 -34.95 -20.00
N SER A 161 -12.31 -34.11 -19.02
CA SER A 161 -11.68 -32.81 -19.32
C SER A 161 -10.20 -32.94 -19.69
N ARG A 162 -9.53 -34.02 -19.28
CA ARG A 162 -8.09 -34.24 -19.59
C ARG A 162 -7.83 -34.48 -21.08
N PRO A 163 -8.57 -35.38 -21.76
CA PRO A 163 -8.38 -35.58 -23.21
C PRO A 163 -8.67 -34.34 -24.05
N ALA A 164 -9.66 -33.53 -23.64
CA ALA A 164 -9.97 -32.28 -24.33
C ALA A 164 -8.83 -31.24 -24.19
N GLN A 165 -8.25 -31.12 -22.99
CA GLN A 165 -7.10 -30.23 -22.74
C GLN A 165 -5.84 -30.66 -23.52
N GLU A 166 -5.60 -31.96 -23.63
CA GLU A 166 -4.45 -32.51 -24.38
C GLU A 166 -4.57 -32.24 -25.89
N LEU A 167 -5.78 -32.36 -26.46
CA LEU A 167 -6.03 -32.04 -27.87
C LEU A 167 -5.87 -30.54 -28.16
N ASP A 168 -6.42 -29.68 -27.30
CA ASP A 168 -6.23 -28.23 -27.43
C ASP A 168 -4.74 -27.86 -27.35
N ALA A 169 -3.98 -28.46 -26.44
CA ALA A 169 -2.53 -28.23 -26.33
C ALA A 169 -1.76 -28.70 -27.58
N ALA A 170 -2.13 -29.83 -28.17
CA ALA A 170 -1.51 -30.33 -29.39
C ALA A 170 -1.76 -29.42 -30.62
N VAL A 171 -2.95 -28.80 -30.70
CA VAL A 171 -3.26 -27.81 -31.74
C VAL A 171 -2.39 -26.56 -31.58
N HIS A 172 -2.15 -26.08 -30.36
CA HIS A 172 -1.24 -24.95 -30.11
C HIS A 172 0.21 -25.29 -30.46
N GLY A 173 0.66 -26.52 -30.18
CA GLY A 173 2.01 -26.97 -30.56
C GLY A 173 2.24 -27.04 -32.08
N LYS A 174 1.22 -27.42 -32.86
CA LYS A 174 1.31 -27.45 -34.34
C LYS A 174 1.31 -26.08 -34.99
N ILE A 175 0.65 -25.09 -34.40
CA ILE A 175 0.70 -23.69 -34.89
C ILE A 175 2.13 -23.14 -34.77
N TYR A 176 2.83 -23.49 -33.68
CA TYR A 176 4.23 -23.10 -33.44
C TYR A 176 5.22 -23.70 -34.46
N GLU A 177 4.93 -24.87 -35.03
CA GLU A 177 5.79 -25.50 -36.05
C GLU A 177 5.63 -24.84 -37.43
N VAL A 178 4.42 -24.42 -37.79
CA VAL A 178 4.15 -23.72 -39.07
C VAL A 178 4.72 -22.29 -39.07
N GLU A 179 4.79 -21.64 -37.90
CA GLU A 179 5.40 -20.31 -37.74
C GLU A 179 6.94 -20.35 -37.81
N LYS A 180 7.56 -21.51 -37.58
CA LYS A 180 9.03 -21.67 -37.55
C LYS A 180 9.68 -21.68 -38.94
N GLU A 181 8.91 -21.85 -40.02
CA GLU A 181 9.43 -21.86 -41.39
C GLU A 181 9.58 -20.45 -42.01
N ASN A 182 9.16 -19.38 -41.33
CA ASN A 182 9.28 -18.01 -41.83
C ASN A 182 10.25 -17.19 -40.96
N VAL A 183 11.56 -17.40 -41.17
CA VAL A 183 12.69 -16.83 -40.42
C VAL A 183 12.77 -15.28 -40.49
N GLY A 184 11.87 -14.59 -41.19
CA GLY A 184 11.83 -13.12 -41.32
C GLY A 184 11.13 -12.36 -40.19
N VAL A 185 10.43 -13.02 -39.26
CA VAL A 185 9.62 -12.37 -38.19
C VAL A 185 10.15 -12.68 -36.77
N GLU A 186 11.32 -13.32 -36.65
CA GLU A 186 11.91 -13.72 -35.36
C GLU A 186 12.43 -12.57 -34.47
N SER A 187 12.54 -11.33 -34.97
CA SER A 187 13.15 -10.24 -34.21
C SER A 187 12.19 -9.42 -33.34
N GLY A 188 10.87 -9.59 -33.50
CA GLY A 188 9.88 -8.77 -32.80
C GLY A 188 9.37 -9.32 -31.46
N HIS A 189 9.46 -10.62 -31.19
CA HIS A 189 8.70 -11.29 -30.11
C HIS A 189 9.56 -12.06 -29.09
N ARG A 190 10.88 -11.80 -29.00
CA ARG A 190 11.74 -12.41 -27.97
C ARG A 190 11.68 -11.71 -26.60
N ILE A 191 10.94 -10.61 -26.45
CA ILE A 191 10.88 -9.86 -25.19
C ILE A 191 9.73 -10.31 -24.26
N GLU A 192 8.65 -10.92 -24.76
CA GLU A 192 7.52 -11.29 -23.89
C GLU A 192 7.69 -12.64 -23.17
N LEU A 193 8.48 -13.57 -23.72
CA LEU A 193 8.58 -14.93 -23.15
C LEU A 193 9.50 -15.06 -21.92
N VAL A 194 10.37 -14.09 -21.65
CA VAL A 194 11.30 -14.14 -20.51
C VAL A 194 10.69 -13.56 -19.23
N GLY A 195 9.64 -12.73 -19.34
CA GLY A 195 8.96 -12.15 -18.19
C GLY A 195 8.09 -13.14 -17.39
N GLU A 196 7.43 -14.09 -18.07
CA GLU A 196 6.49 -15.00 -17.39
C GLU A 196 7.13 -16.23 -16.74
N LYS A 197 8.39 -16.58 -17.06
CA LYS A 197 9.03 -17.79 -16.49
C LYS A 197 9.76 -17.59 -15.15
N ALA A 198 9.88 -16.35 -14.66
CA ALA A 198 10.58 -16.06 -13.40
C ALA A 198 9.68 -15.65 -12.22
N GLY A 199 8.42 -15.28 -12.45
CA GLY A 199 7.54 -14.72 -11.39
C GLY A 199 6.63 -15.71 -10.66
N GLY A 200 6.58 -16.98 -11.06
CA GLY A 200 5.53 -17.93 -10.65
C GLY A 200 5.93 -19.07 -9.71
N MET A 201 7.16 -19.09 -9.18
CA MET A 201 7.61 -20.12 -8.24
C MET A 201 8.17 -19.51 -6.95
N THR A 202 7.32 -18.91 -6.12
CA THR A 202 7.54 -18.84 -4.67
C THR A 202 6.20 -18.84 -3.91
N THR A 203 6.15 -19.68 -2.87
CA THR A 203 5.08 -19.96 -1.88
C THR A 203 4.07 -21.05 -2.22
#